data_AF-A0A9E7Z0F4-F1
#
_entry.id   AF-A0A9E7Z0F4-F1
#
_cell.length_a   1.000
_cell.length_b   1.000
_cell.length_c   1.000
_cell.angle_alpha   90.00
_cell.angle_beta   90.00
_cell.angle_gamma   90.00
#
_symmetry.space_group_name_H-M   'P 1'
#
loop_
_entity.id
_entity.type
_entity.pdbx_description
1 polymer ?
#
loop_
_entity_poly.entity_id
_entity_poly.type
_entity_poly.pdbx_seq_one_letter_code
_entity_poly.pdbx_strand_id
1 'polypeptide(L)' 'MSVRFNVVLSDDLNREIDRVAEETETNKSEILRKSLQLFLAAREGKRRGLKLGLVEPTTEKLQTEIIGL' A
#
# COMPACT_ATOMS: atom_id res chain seq x y z
N MET A 1 17.16 14.07 3.81
CA MET A 1 17.32 14.47 2.39
C MET A 1 16.05 14.05 1.66
N SER A 2 15.33 14.95 1.01
CA SER A 2 14.10 14.64 0.27
C SER A 2 14.34 14.79 -1.23
N VAL A 3 13.76 13.88 -2.02
CA VAL A 3 13.80 13.93 -3.49
C VAL A 3 12.39 14.21 -3.99
N ARG A 4 12.27 15.11 -4.97
CA ARG A 4 10.99 15.38 -5.63
C ARG A 4 10.72 14.29 -6.66
N PHE A 5 9.60 13.61 -6.52
CA PHE A 5 9.11 12.59 -7.44
C PHE A 5 7.76 13.05 -7.99
N ASN A 6 7.62 13.12 -9.30
CA ASN A 6 6.36 13.44 -9.97
C ASN A 6 5.83 12.16 -10.62
N VAL A 7 4.55 11.86 -10.42
CA VAL A 7 3.89 10.66 -10.95
C VAL A 7 2.61 11.08 -11.67
N VAL A 8 2.34 10.42 -12.80
CA VAL A 8 1.08 10.57 -13.53
C VAL A 8 0.16 9.44 -13.08
N LEU A 9 -1.05 9.80 -12.65
CA LEU A 9 -2.08 8.87 -12.20
C LEU A 9 -3.33 9.10 -13.05
N SER A 10 -4.14 8.06 -13.24
CA SER A 10 -5.50 8.22 -13.76
C SER A 10 -6.34 9.05 -12.79
N ASP A 11 -7.32 9.79 -13.31
CA ASP A 11 -8.22 10.61 -12.49
C ASP A 11 -8.97 9.79 -11.43
N ASP A 12 -9.42 8.58 -11.78
CA ASP A 12 -10.12 7.70 -10.85
C ASP A 12 -9.23 7.31 -9.66
N LEU A 13 -7.99 6.89 -9.92
CA LEU A 13 -7.03 6.59 -8.85
C LEU A 13 -6.72 7.82 -8.00
N ASN A 14 -6.60 9.01 -8.61
CA ASN A 14 -6.40 10.23 -7.84
C ASN A 14 -7.58 10.50 -6.88
N ARG A 15 -8.83 10.31 -7.34
CA ARG A 15 -10.03 10.48 -6.51
C ARG A 15 -10.11 9.49 -5.36
N GLU A 16 -9.71 8.24 -5.58
CA GLU A 16 -9.64 7.25 -4.51
C GLU A 16 -8.58 7.62 -3.46
N ILE A 17 -7.42 8.12 -3.89
CA ILE A 17 -6.38 8.62 -2.97
C ILE A 17 -6.88 9.84 -2.20
N ASP A 18 -7.59 10.77 -2.85
CA ASP A 18 -8.22 11.93 -2.19
C ASP A 18 -9.17 11.48 -1.08
N ARG A 19 -10.06 10.53 -1.36
CA ARG A 19 -11.00 9.99 -0.37
C ARG A 19 -10.27 9.39 0.84
N VAL A 20 -9.26 8.55 0.62
CA VAL A 20 -8.49 7.95 1.71
C VAL A 20 -7.73 9.01 2.51
N ALA A 21 -7.25 10.07 1.86
CA ALA A 21 -6.57 11.16 2.53
C ALA A 21 -7.50 11.91 3.49
N GLU A 22 -8.74 12.15 3.08
CA GLU A 22 -9.79 12.74 3.91
C GLU A 22 -10.16 11.82 5.09
N GLU A 23 -10.44 10.54 4.82
CA GLU A 23 -10.83 9.55 5.83
C GLU A 23 -9.78 9.34 6.93
N THR A 24 -8.50 9.50 6.59
CA THR A 24 -7.37 9.25 7.50
C THR A 24 -6.68 10.52 7.99
N GLU A 25 -7.28 11.69 7.74
CA GLU A 25 -6.75 13.02 8.10
C GLU A 25 -5.27 13.19 7.70
N THR A 26 -4.93 12.73 6.50
CA THR A 26 -3.55 12.75 5.98
C THR A 26 -3.46 13.42 4.61
N ASN A 27 -2.33 13.28 3.93
CA ASN A 27 -2.13 13.82 2.59
C ASN A 27 -1.64 12.75 1.61
N LYS A 28 -1.80 13.03 0.30
CA LYS A 28 -1.42 12.12 -0.79
C LYS A 28 0.04 11.67 -0.74
N SER A 29 0.95 12.57 -0.35
CA SER A 29 2.38 12.26 -0.27
C SER A 29 2.65 11.18 0.77
N GLU A 30 1.97 11.23 1.91
CA GLU A 30 2.10 10.21 2.96
C GLU A 30 1.45 8.89 2.58
N ILE A 31 0.29 8.91 1.89
CA ILE A 31 -0.31 7.69 1.33
C ILE A 31 0.65 7.03 0.35
N LEU A 32 1.16 7.77 -0.65
CA LEU A 32 2.09 7.26 -1.64
C LEU A 32 3.37 6.70 -0.99
N ARG A 33 3.90 7.39 0.04
CA ARG A 33 5.07 6.90 0.78
C ARG A 33 4.81 5.55 1.45
N LYS A 34 3.67 5.42 2.16
CA LYS A 34 3.27 4.17 2.83
C LYS A 34 3.04 3.05 1.82
N SER A 35 2.39 3.34 0.69
CA SER A 35 2.17 2.38 -0.39
C SER A 35 3.48 1.85 -0.98
N LEU A 36 4.47 2.73 -1.22
CA LEU A 36 5.79 2.33 -1.70
C LEU A 36 6.55 1.49 -0.67
N GLN A 37 6.47 1.85 0.62
CA GLN A 37 7.08 1.05 1.69
C GLN A 37 6.46 -0.34 1.79
N LEU A 38 5.14 -0.45 1.72
CA LEU A 38 4.42 -1.71 1.71
C LEU A 38 4.83 -2.58 0.52
N PHE A 39 4.91 -1.98 -0.68
CA PHE A 39 5.35 -2.69 -1.88
C PHE A 39 6.77 -3.25 -1.72
N LEU A 40 7.72 -2.45 -1.23
CA LEU A 40 9.09 -2.90 -1.00
C LEU A 40 9.17 -4.03 0.05
N ALA A 41 8.42 -3.91 1.15
CA ALA A 41 8.34 -4.96 2.17
C ALA A 41 7.78 -6.26 1.61
N ALA A 42 6.72 -6.19 0.80
CA ALA A 42 6.13 -7.34 0.14
C ALA A 42 7.09 -8.02 -0.84
N ARG A 43 7.83 -7.23 -1.64
CA ARG A 43 8.86 -7.74 -2.56
C ARG A 43 9.97 -8.49 -1.82
N GLU A 44 10.44 -7.95 -0.71
CA GLU A 44 11.46 -8.59 0.11
C GLU A 44 10.92 -9.87 0.78
N GLY A 45 9.68 -9.85 1.29
CA GLY A 45 9.02 -11.05 1.81
C GLY A 45 8.93 -12.16 0.77
N LYS A 46 8.48 -11.82 -0.45
CA LYS A 46 8.39 -12.76 -1.58
C LYS A 46 9.75 -13.39 -1.94
N ARG A 47 10.83 -12.62 -1.93
CA ARG A 47 12.20 -13.15 -2.15
C ARG A 47 12.63 -14.18 -1.11
N ARG A 48 12.09 -14.09 0.11
CA ARG A 48 12.34 -15.03 1.21
C ARG A 48 11.37 -16.23 1.19
N GLY A 49 10.53 -16.36 0.16
CA GLY A 49 9.52 -17.41 0.06
C GLY A 49 8.27 -17.16 0.91
N LEU A 50 8.10 -15.95 1.46
CA LEU A 50 6.92 -15.57 2.22
C LEU A 50 5.80 -15.09 1.29
N LYS A 51 4.56 -15.24 1.76
CA LYS A 51 3.35 -14.75 1.10
C LYS A 51 2.85 -13.48 1.79
N LEU A 52 2.22 -12.57 1.06
CA LEU A 52 1.49 -11.44 1.65
C LEU A 52 0.00 -11.77 1.68
N GLY A 53 -0.68 -11.41 2.76
CA GLY A 53 -2.13 -11.49 2.79
C GLY A 53 -2.73 -10.72 3.96
N LEU A 54 -4.06 -10.67 3.96
CA LEU A 54 -4.83 -10.05 5.03
C LEU A 54 -5.20 -11.11 6.05
N VAL A 55 -4.96 -10.81 7.32
CA VAL A 55 -5.23 -11.71 8.44
C VAL A 55 -6.43 -11.17 9.21
N GLU A 56 -7.39 -12.04 9.54
CA GLU A 56 -8.50 -11.65 10.40
C GLU A 56 -8.00 -11.51 11.84
N PRO A 57 -8.25 -10.35 12.51
CA PRO A 57 -7.56 -10.04 13.76
C PRO A 57 -7.88 -10.97 14.94
N THR A 58 -9.01 -11.69 14.92
CA THR A 58 -9.51 -12.43 16.08
C THR A 58 -9.11 -13.91 16.06
N THR A 59 -9.09 -14.50 14.87
CA THR A 59 -8.82 -15.91 14.60
C THR A 59 -7.41 -16.12 14.05
N GLU A 60 -6.72 -15.02 13.69
CA GLU A 60 -5.40 -15.01 13.06
C GLU A 60 -5.35 -15.81 11.75
N LYS A 61 -6.51 -16.10 11.15
CA LYS A 61 -6.59 -16.80 9.88
C LYS A 61 -6.29 -15.85 8.73
N LEU A 62 -5.46 -16.33 7.80
CA LEU A 62 -5.26 -15.68 6.52
C LEU A 62 -6.57 -15.71 5.72
N GLN A 63 -7.17 -14.54 5.52
CA GLN A 63 -8.44 -14.38 4.80
C GLN A 63 -8.24 -14.43 3.29
N THR A 64 -7.16 -13.79 2.82
CA THR A 64 -6.84 -13.76 1.40
C THR A 64 -5.34 -13.58 1.20
N GLU A 65 -4.79 -14.26 0.20
CA GLU A 65 -3.43 -14.06 -0.28
C GLU A 65 -3.45 -12.99 -1.37
N ILE A 66 -2.56 -12.00 -1.25
CA ILE A 66 -2.35 -11.00 -2.29
C ILE A 66 -1.36 -11.59 -3.29
N ILE A 67 -1.89 -12.15 -4.39
CA ILE A 67 -1.10 -12.74 -5.48
C ILE A 67 -0.62 -11.63 -6.42
N GLY A 68 0.66 -11.63 -6.76
CA GLY A 68 1.18 -10.82 -7.88
C GLY A 68 1.86 -9.49 -7.55
N LEU A 69 2.29 -9.28 -6.30
CA LEU A 69 3.17 -8.14 -5.93
C LEU A 69 4.57 -8.23 -6.56
#